data_AF-A0A6I6FY44-F1
#
_entry.id   AF-A0A6I6FY44-F1
#
_cell.length_a   1.000
_cell.length_b   1.000
_cell.length_c   1.000
_cell.angle_alpha   90.00
_cell.angle_beta   90.00
_cell.angle_gamma   90.00
#
_symmetry.space_group_name_H-M   'P 1'
#
loop_
_entity.id
_entity.type
_entity.pdbx_description
1 polymer ?
#
loop_
_entity_poly.entity_id
_entity_poly.type
_entity_poly.pdbx_seq_one_letter_code
_entity_poly.pdbx_strand_id
1 'polypeptide(L)'
;MEHKAAAPGLGTPFSLGAVTAYQWALGRSAAAPVTGAAGTGRVPSSHALTAELDAAVVQLGDPTETAEQAAHVRGVHDVLAWVCGLIDEQP
;
A
#
# COMPACT_ATOMS: atom_id res chain seq x y z
N MET A 1 -24.03 -9.63 27.17
CA MET A 1 -22.59 -9.28 27.14
C MET A 1 -22.24 -9.00 25.70
N GLU A 2 -22.13 -7.72 25.34
CA GLU A 2 -21.85 -7.29 23.97
C GLU A 2 -20.35 -7.43 23.72
N HIS A 3 -19.96 -8.29 22.78
CA HIS A 3 -18.60 -8.32 22.26
C HIS A 3 -18.39 -7.04 21.44
N LYS A 4 -17.84 -6.01 22.08
CA LYS A 4 -17.25 -4.87 21.37
C LYS A 4 -16.05 -5.41 20.59
N ALA A 5 -16.23 -5.69 19.31
CA ALA A 5 -15.13 -5.96 18.40
C ALA A 5 -14.16 -4.78 18.47
N ALA A 6 -12.96 -4.99 19.01
CA ALA A 6 -11.87 -4.06 18.82
C ALA A 6 -11.65 -3.98 17.30
N ALA A 7 -11.76 -2.80 16.70
CA ALA A 7 -11.38 -2.61 15.30
C ALA A 7 -9.93 -3.11 15.15
N PRO A 8 -9.66 -4.16 14.35
CA PRO A 8 -8.32 -4.73 14.30
C PRO A 8 -7.35 -3.71 13.67
N GLY A 9 -6.17 -3.54 14.27
CA GLY A 9 -4.92 -3.29 13.53
C GLY A 9 -4.65 -1.95 12.84
N LEU A 10 -5.61 -1.02 12.70
CA LEU A 10 -5.50 0.20 11.87
C LEU A 10 -4.41 1.25 12.27
N GLY A 11 -3.44 0.91 13.13
CA GLY A 11 -2.34 1.79 13.53
C GLY A 11 -0.95 1.19 13.38
N THR A 12 -0.81 -0.01 12.82
CA THR A 12 0.53 -0.56 12.53
C THR A 12 1.12 0.07 11.27
N PRO A 13 2.45 0.14 11.13
CA PRO A 13 3.10 0.64 9.91
C PRO A 13 2.59 -0.06 8.65
N PHE A 14 2.43 -1.39 8.72
CA PHE A 14 1.84 -2.21 7.66
C PHE A 14 0.42 -1.75 7.29
N SER A 15 -0.49 -1.66 8.26
CA SER A 15 -1.87 -1.26 8.00
C SER A 15 -1.97 0.18 7.48
N LEU A 16 -1.08 1.07 7.92
CA LEU A 16 -0.98 2.43 7.38
C LEU A 16 -0.51 2.42 5.91
N GLY A 17 0.44 1.57 5.56
CA GLY A 17 0.86 1.36 4.16
C GLY A 17 -0.28 0.85 3.29
N ALA A 18 -0.99 -0.18 3.76
CA ALA A 18 -2.15 -0.74 3.08
C ALA A 18 -3.25 0.32 2.84
N VAL A 19 -3.60 1.11 3.87
CA VAL A 19 -4.58 2.20 3.75
C VAL A 19 -4.12 3.25 2.74
N THR A 20 -2.84 3.62 2.75
CA THR A 20 -2.29 4.61 1.82
C THR A 20 -2.38 4.09 0.38
N ALA A 21 -2.08 2.82 0.14
CA ALA A 21 -2.21 2.18 -1.16
C ALA A 21 -3.66 2.13 -1.65
N TYR A 22 -4.62 1.76 -0.79
CA TYR A 22 -6.05 1.80 -1.14
C TYR A 22 -6.52 3.22 -1.47
N GLN A 23 -6.12 4.22 -0.68
CA GLN A 23 -6.47 5.62 -0.95
C GLN A 23 -5.93 6.07 -2.30
N TRP A 24 -4.69 5.73 -2.63
CA TRP A 24 -4.11 6.05 -3.92
C TRP A 24 -4.76 5.31 -5.09
N ALA A 25 -4.97 3.99 -4.97
CA ALA A 25 -5.65 3.19 -5.98
C ALA A 25 -7.09 3.68 -6.26
N LEU A 26 -7.78 4.22 -5.26
CA LEU A 26 -9.09 4.84 -5.40
C LEU A 26 -9.04 6.30 -5.91
N GLY A 27 -7.86 6.84 -6.23
CA GLY A 27 -7.67 8.21 -6.69
C GLY A 27 -7.86 9.28 -5.62
N ARG A 28 -7.82 8.90 -4.34
CA ARG A 28 -8.04 9.78 -3.18
C ARG A 28 -6.75 10.35 -2.59
N SER A 29 -5.58 9.86 -3.04
CA SER A 29 -4.27 10.41 -2.67
C SER A 29 -3.69 11.24 -3.81
N ALA A 30 -3.01 12.34 -3.45
CA ALA A 30 -2.33 13.23 -4.39
C ALA A 30 -0.91 12.75 -4.77
N ALA A 31 -0.40 11.69 -4.13
CA ALA A 31 0.91 11.14 -4.42
C ALA A 31 0.92 9.61 -4.30
N ALA A 32 1.80 8.98 -5.08
CA ALA A 32 2.05 7.56 -5.03
C ALA A 32 2.82 7.20 -3.72
N PRO A 33 2.45 6.10 -3.04
CA PRO A 33 2.88 5.81 -1.67
C PRO A 33 4.39 5.52 -1.48
N VAL A 34 5.04 4.94 -2.48
CA VAL A 34 6.46 4.57 -2.50
C VAL A 34 7.28 5.61 -3.23
N THR A 35 6.91 5.93 -4.47
CA THR A 35 7.73 6.80 -5.33
C THR A 35 7.50 8.28 -5.07
N GLY A 36 6.41 8.65 -4.39
CA GLY A 36 5.99 10.04 -4.22
C GLY A 36 5.53 10.70 -5.52
N ALA A 37 5.38 9.95 -6.62
CA ALA A 37 4.97 10.48 -7.90
C ALA A 37 3.62 11.18 -7.79
N ALA A 38 3.51 12.38 -8.36
CA ALA A 38 2.28 13.17 -8.28
C ALA A 38 1.09 12.44 -8.91
N GLY A 39 0.05 12.21 -8.11
CA GLY A 39 -1.23 11.70 -8.55
C GLY A 39 -2.01 12.77 -9.30
N THR A 40 -2.88 12.34 -10.21
CA THR A 40 -3.74 13.25 -10.99
C THR A 40 -5.06 13.56 -10.28
N GLY A 41 -5.25 13.11 -9.04
CA GLY A 41 -6.54 13.14 -8.33
C GLY A 41 -7.60 12.23 -8.97
N ARG A 42 -7.14 11.23 -9.75
CA ARG A 42 -7.97 10.22 -10.42
C ARG A 42 -7.41 8.84 -10.09
N VAL A 43 -8.23 7.82 -10.32
CA VAL A 43 -7.81 6.42 -10.25
C VAL A 43 -6.58 6.23 -11.15
N PRO A 44 -5.44 5.75 -10.61
CA PRO A 44 -4.24 5.49 -11.40
C PRO A 44 -4.52 4.46 -12.51
N SER A 45 -3.80 4.57 -13.63
CA SER A 45 -3.87 3.54 -14.66
C SER A 45 -3.25 2.23 -14.15
N SER A 46 -3.61 1.11 -14.78
CA SER A 46 -2.96 -0.18 -14.50
C SER A 46 -1.45 -0.10 -14.59
N HIS A 47 -0.93 0.62 -15.59
CA HIS A 47 0.52 0.85 -15.73
C HIS A 47 1.13 1.57 -14.52
N ALA A 48 0.45 2.60 -14.00
CA ALA A 48 0.93 3.32 -12.82
C ALA A 48 0.87 2.45 -11.55
N LEU A 49 -0.19 1.66 -11.38
CA LEU A 49 -0.32 0.72 -10.26
C LEU A 49 0.80 -0.33 -10.29
N THR A 50 1.09 -0.92 -11.45
CA THR A 50 2.18 -1.89 -11.61
C THR A 50 3.55 -1.25 -11.39
N ALA A 51 3.80 -0.05 -11.92
CA ALA A 51 5.07 0.64 -11.70
C ALA A 51 5.33 0.93 -10.21
N GLU A 52 4.28 1.28 -9.45
CA GLU A 52 4.38 1.50 -8.02
C GLU A 52 4.59 0.21 -7.24
N LEU A 53 3.96 -0.89 -7.67
CA LEU A 53 4.21 -2.22 -7.13
C LEU A 53 5.67 -2.65 -7.34
N ASP A 54 6.21 -2.45 -8.54
CA ASP A 54 7.62 -2.74 -8.85
C ASP A 54 8.56 -1.89 -7.99
N ALA A 55 8.24 -0.61 -7.76
CA ALA A 55 8.99 0.26 -6.87
C ALA A 55 8.97 -0.26 -5.42
N ALA A 56 7.84 -0.78 -4.95
CA ALA A 56 7.73 -1.39 -3.62
C ALA A 56 8.64 -2.64 -3.49
N VAL A 57 8.74 -3.46 -4.54
CA VAL A 57 9.66 -4.61 -4.58
C VAL A 57 11.11 -4.15 -4.46
N VAL A 58 11.50 -3.11 -5.20
CA VAL A 58 12.86 -2.55 -5.14
C VAL A 58 13.17 -2.03 -3.73
N GLN A 59 12.26 -1.25 -3.12
CA GLN A 59 12.48 -0.68 -1.79
C GLN A 59 12.54 -1.77 -0.70
N LEU A 60 11.72 -2.82 -0.79
CA LEU A 60 11.80 -3.96 0.14
C LEU A 60 13.10 -4.75 0.05
N GLY A 61 13.82 -4.64 -1.07
CA GLY A 61 15.14 -5.23 -1.27
C GLY A 61 16.29 -4.40 -0.70
N ASP A 62 16.05 -3.16 -0.26
CA ASP A 62 17.07 -2.28 0.29
C ASP A 62 17.41 -2.67 1.75
N PRO A 63 18.64 -3.15 2.03
CA PRO A 63 19.03 -3.57 3.38
C PRO A 63 19.23 -2.40 4.36
N THR A 64 19.20 -1.16 3.88
CA THR A 64 19.36 0.04 4.71
C THR A 64 18.04 0.54 5.28
N GLU A 65 16.92 -0.01 4.83
CA GLU A 65 15.58 0.37 5.28
C GLU A 65 15.32 0.00 6.74
N THR A 66 14.59 0.88 7.43
CA THR A 66 14.16 0.58 8.80
C THR A 66 13.06 -0.48 8.80
N ALA A 67 12.95 -1.25 9.89
CA ALA A 67 11.89 -2.26 10.01
C ALA A 67 10.47 -1.65 9.90
N GLU A 68 10.29 -0.42 10.40
CA GLU A 68 9.03 0.32 10.32
C GLU A 68 8.69 0.68 8.85
N GLN A 69 9.65 1.24 8.12
CA GLN A 69 9.48 1.61 6.72
C GLN A 69 9.27 0.37 5.85
N ALA A 70 10.04 -0.70 6.06
CA ALA A 70 9.85 -1.96 5.35
C ALA A 70 8.47 -2.57 5.61
N ALA A 71 7.95 -2.49 6.83
CA ALA A 71 6.59 -2.94 7.16
C ALA A 71 5.53 -2.08 6.44
N HIS A 72 5.71 -0.76 6.39
CA HIS A 72 4.84 0.15 5.64
C HIS A 72 4.82 -0.18 4.15
N VAL A 73 5.99 -0.28 3.52
CA VAL A 73 6.13 -0.61 2.09
C VAL A 73 5.55 -2.00 1.78
N ARG A 74 5.65 -2.96 2.70
CA ARG A 74 5.02 -4.28 2.55
C ARG A 74 3.50 -4.19 2.51
N GLY A 75 2.90 -3.38 3.36
CA GLY A 75 1.44 -3.13 3.30
C GLY A 75 1.01 -2.49 1.98
N VAL A 76 1.82 -1.57 1.44
CA VAL A 76 1.58 -0.99 0.12
C VAL A 76 1.66 -2.05 -0.97
N HIS A 77 2.73 -2.84 -0.98
CA HIS A 77 2.97 -3.91 -1.94
C HIS A 77 1.79 -4.89 -1.97
N ASP A 78 1.37 -5.42 -0.82
CA ASP A 78 0.35 -6.46 -0.76
C ASP A 78 -1.00 -5.96 -1.28
N VAL A 79 -1.38 -4.72 -0.93
CA VAL A 79 -2.59 -4.10 -1.47
C VAL A 79 -2.50 -3.90 -2.98
N LEU A 80 -1.38 -3.39 -3.49
CA LEU A 80 -1.23 -3.18 -4.94
C LEU A 80 -1.18 -4.51 -5.70
N ALA A 81 -0.57 -5.56 -5.14
CA ALA A 81 -0.58 -6.90 -5.71
C ALA A 81 -2.02 -7.44 -5.81
N TRP A 82 -2.83 -7.27 -4.78
CA TRP A 82 -4.24 -7.67 -4.77
C TRP A 82 -5.07 -6.84 -5.77
N VAL A 83 -4.94 -5.52 -5.77
CA VAL A 83 -5.64 -4.61 -6.72
C VAL A 83 -5.28 -4.94 -8.17
N CYS A 84 -4.02 -5.28 -8.44
CA CYS A 84 -3.56 -5.70 -9.76
C CYS A 84 -3.96 -7.15 -10.12
N GLY A 85 -4.58 -7.90 -9.20
CA GLY A 85 -5.01 -9.29 -9.42
C GLY A 85 -3.88 -10.31 -9.46
N LEU A 86 -2.75 -10.02 -8.82
CA LEU A 86 -1.59 -10.92 -8.73
C LEU A 86 -1.68 -11.89 -7.55
N ILE A 87 -2.49 -11.56 -6.55
CA ILE A 87 -2.84 -12.42 -5.42
C ILE A 87 -4.35 -12.38 -5.21
N ASP A 88 -4.92 -13.48 -4.71
CA ASP A 88 -6.36 -13.61 -4.51
C ASP A 88 -6.78 -13.19 -3.09
N GLU A 89 -5.90 -13.42 -2.10
CA GLU A 89 -6.16 -13.06 -0.71
C GLU A 89 -6.05 -11.56 -0.48
N GLN A 90 -7.11 -10.99 0.12
CA GLN A 90 -7.10 -9.60 0.54
C GLN A 90 -6.23 -9.41 1.80
N PRO A 91 -5.29 -8.44 1.81
CA PRO A 91 -4.46 -8.10 2.96
C PRO A 91 -5.18 -7.26 4.03
#